data_AF-M1EHJ2-F1
#
_entry.id   AF-M1EHJ2-F1
#
_cell.length_a   1.000
_cell.length_b   1.000
_cell.length_c   1.000
_cell.angle_alpha   90.00
_cell.angle_beta   90.00
_cell.angle_gamma   90.00
#
_symmetry.space_group_name_H-M   'P 1'
#
loop_
_entity.id
_entity.type
_entity.pdbx_description
1 polymer ?
#
loop_
_entity_poly.entity_id
_entity_poly.type
_entity_poly.pdbx_seq_one_letter_code
_entity_poly.pdbx_strand_id
1 'polypeptide(L)'
;VHSAFQAQRAFLLMASQFQQPQEKDVAALLKPISEKIQEIQTFRERNRGSKMFNHLSAVSESIPALGWIAVSPKPGPYVKEMNDAATFYTNRVLKDYKHSDLRHVDWVKSYLSIWSELQAYIKEHHTTGLTWSKTGPVASTASTLSVLSPGPGLPPPPPPPPPPGPPPLFENEGKREEPSPSRSALFAQLNQGEGITKGLRHVTDDQKTYKNPSLRAQGGQTPSPTKSHAPGPRTP
;
A
#
# COMPACT_ATOMS: atom_id res chain seq x y z
N VAL A 1 4.26 -4.64 -10.32
CA VAL A 1 2.85 -5.14 -10.28
C VAL A 1 2.79 -6.65 -10.24
N HIS A 2 3.32 -7.38 -11.24
CA HIS A 2 3.28 -8.85 -11.27
C HIS A 2 3.80 -9.52 -9.98
N SER A 3 4.98 -9.12 -9.49
CA SER A 3 5.54 -9.66 -8.24
C SER A 3 4.67 -9.37 -7.00
N ALA A 4 3.89 -8.28 -7.00
CA ALA A 4 2.96 -7.98 -5.92
C ALA A 4 1.76 -8.94 -5.94
N PHE A 5 1.23 -9.26 -7.13
CA PHE A 5 0.21 -10.31 -7.30
C PHE A 5 0.73 -11.71 -6.95
N GLN A 6 1.99 -12.02 -7.27
CA GLN A 6 2.61 -13.28 -6.84
C GLN A 6 2.67 -13.39 -5.31
N ALA A 7 3.08 -12.30 -4.62
CA ALA A 7 3.08 -12.24 -3.17
C ALA A 7 1.67 -12.39 -2.57
N GLN A 8 0.68 -11.72 -3.16
CA GLN A 8 -0.72 -11.87 -2.76
C GLN A 8 -1.22 -13.30 -2.95
N ARG A 9 -0.92 -13.94 -4.09
CA ARG A 9 -1.27 -15.34 -4.34
C ARG A 9 -0.64 -16.28 -3.31
N ALA A 10 0.64 -16.08 -2.97
CA ALA A 10 1.30 -16.86 -1.92
C ALA A 10 0.61 -16.70 -0.56
N PHE A 11 0.18 -15.48 -0.22
CA PHE A 11 -0.59 -15.21 0.99
C PHE A 11 -1.96 -15.89 0.98
N LEU A 12 -2.69 -15.85 -0.14
CA LEU A 12 -3.99 -16.54 -0.27
C LEU A 12 -3.84 -18.06 -0.13
N LEU A 13 -2.79 -18.65 -0.69
CA LEU A 13 -2.49 -20.07 -0.51
C LEU A 13 -2.21 -20.41 0.95
N MET A 14 -1.43 -19.59 1.65
CA MET A 14 -1.23 -19.75 3.09
C MET A 14 -2.56 -19.64 3.85
N ALA A 15 -3.38 -18.63 3.56
CA ALA A 15 -4.67 -18.46 4.23
C ALA A 15 -5.61 -19.66 4.01
N SER A 16 -5.52 -20.35 2.86
CA SER A 16 -6.31 -21.55 2.59
C SER A 16 -5.89 -22.79 3.39
N GLN A 17 -4.68 -22.80 3.96
CA GLN A 17 -4.11 -23.97 4.66
C GLN A 17 -3.99 -23.74 6.19
N PHE A 18 -3.88 -22.49 6.62
CA PHE A 18 -3.64 -22.12 8.01
C PHE A 18 -4.83 -21.37 8.61
N GLN A 19 -5.01 -21.50 9.92
CA GLN A 19 -5.98 -20.68 10.66
C GLN A 19 -5.48 -19.24 10.78
N GLN A 20 -6.42 -18.31 11.04
CA GLN A 20 -6.12 -16.90 11.19
C GLN A 20 -4.99 -16.65 12.20
N PRO A 21 -3.95 -15.87 11.85
CA PRO A 21 -2.82 -15.58 12.71
C PRO A 21 -3.24 -14.75 13.93
N GLN A 22 -2.40 -14.77 14.97
CA GLN A 22 -2.54 -13.80 16.05
C GLN A 22 -2.23 -12.39 15.55
N GLU A 23 -2.87 -11.38 16.16
CA GLU A 23 -2.75 -9.98 15.76
C GLU A 23 -1.29 -9.49 15.66
N LYS A 24 -0.44 -9.93 16.59
CA LYS A 24 1.01 -9.64 16.61
C LYS A 24 1.75 -10.13 15.36
N ASP A 25 1.25 -11.19 14.71
CA ASP A 25 1.90 -11.84 13.57
C ASP A 25 1.36 -11.34 12.21
N VAL A 26 0.15 -10.74 12.20
CA VAL A 26 -0.50 -10.22 10.98
C VAL A 26 0.40 -9.23 10.25
N ALA A 27 0.99 -8.26 10.95
CA ALA A 27 1.83 -7.23 10.35
C ALA A 27 3.07 -7.85 9.67
N ALA A 28 3.69 -8.86 10.31
CA ALA A 28 4.84 -9.56 9.76
C ALA A 28 4.47 -10.37 8.51
N LEU A 29 3.29 -11.00 8.50
CA LEU A 29 2.79 -11.77 7.36
C LEU A 29 2.43 -10.89 6.16
N LEU A 30 1.92 -9.67 6.40
CA LEU A 30 1.54 -8.73 5.34
C LEU A 30 2.74 -7.97 4.75
N LYS A 31 3.87 -7.90 5.48
CA LYS A 31 5.06 -7.14 5.11
C LYS A 31 5.51 -7.35 3.65
N PRO A 32 5.63 -8.58 3.11
CA PRO A 32 6.08 -8.77 1.74
C PRO A 32 5.18 -8.10 0.69
N ILE A 33 3.87 -8.05 0.92
CA ILE A 33 2.92 -7.40 0.01
C ILE A 33 3.04 -5.88 0.15
N SER A 34 3.09 -5.38 1.40
CA SER A 34 3.25 -3.95 1.69
C SER A 34 4.53 -3.37 1.07
N GLU A 35 5.65 -4.10 1.14
CA GLU A 35 6.91 -3.68 0.52
C GLU A 35 6.80 -3.58 -1.00
N LYS A 36 6.11 -4.54 -1.65
CA LYS A 36 5.89 -4.51 -3.10
C LYS A 36 4.95 -3.39 -3.54
N ILE A 37 3.93 -3.07 -2.74
CA ILE A 37 3.08 -1.90 -2.94
C ILE A 37 3.92 -0.61 -2.88
N GLN A 38 4.74 -0.48 -1.84
CA GLN A 38 5.59 0.71 -1.64
C GLN A 38 6.63 0.87 -2.75
N GLU A 39 7.22 -0.21 -3.23
CA GLU A 39 8.17 -0.22 -4.35
C GLU A 39 7.52 0.38 -5.62
N ILE A 40 6.28 -0.01 -5.92
CA ILE A 40 5.51 0.49 -7.07
C ILE A 40 5.17 1.97 -6.92
N GLN A 41 4.75 2.41 -5.74
CA GLN A 41 4.46 3.83 -5.48
C GLN A 41 5.71 4.69 -5.60
N THR A 42 6.81 4.23 -4.99
CA THR A 42 8.11 4.90 -5.05
C THR A 42 8.63 4.99 -6.48
N PHE A 43 8.41 3.96 -7.32
CA PHE A 43 8.77 3.99 -8.73
C PHE A 43 8.09 5.16 -9.46
N ARG A 44 6.79 5.38 -9.25
CA ARG A 44 6.08 6.52 -9.83
C ARG A 44 6.61 7.85 -9.32
N GLU A 45 6.87 7.97 -8.01
CA GLU A 45 7.38 9.20 -7.39
C GLU A 45 8.75 9.63 -7.93
N ARG A 46 9.64 8.66 -8.21
CA ARG A 46 10.96 8.92 -8.79
C ARG A 46 10.91 9.28 -10.27
N ASN A 47 9.80 8.98 -10.96
CA ASN A 47 9.64 9.14 -12.40
C ASN A 47 8.58 10.20 -12.77
N ARG A 48 8.52 11.31 -12.02
CA ARG A 48 7.55 12.40 -12.23
C ARG A 48 7.61 13.05 -13.62
N GLY A 49 8.79 13.07 -14.25
CA GLY A 49 8.97 13.59 -15.60
C GLY A 49 8.63 12.61 -16.74
N SER A 50 8.10 11.42 -16.43
CA SER A 50 7.80 10.41 -17.45
C SER A 50 6.71 10.88 -18.41
N LYS A 51 6.90 10.63 -19.72
CA LYS A 51 5.83 10.80 -20.72
C LYS A 51 4.61 9.92 -20.44
N MET A 52 4.81 8.84 -19.68
CA MET A 52 3.78 7.88 -19.28
C MET A 52 3.29 8.11 -17.86
N PHE A 53 3.43 9.33 -17.31
CA PHE A 53 3.12 9.61 -15.91
C PHE A 53 1.67 9.29 -15.51
N ASN A 54 0.69 9.47 -16.40
CA ASN A 54 -0.70 9.07 -16.13
C ASN A 54 -0.85 7.54 -16.03
N HIS A 55 -0.06 6.75 -16.78
CA HIS A 55 -0.03 5.28 -16.64
C HIS A 55 0.57 4.89 -15.29
N LEU A 56 1.70 5.50 -14.94
CA LEU A 56 2.36 5.25 -13.66
C LEU A 56 1.46 5.63 -12.48
N SER A 57 0.72 6.73 -12.61
CA SER A 57 -0.21 7.21 -11.57
C SER A 57 -1.44 6.31 -11.44
N ALA A 58 -2.02 5.85 -12.56
CA ALA A 58 -3.08 4.86 -12.50
C ALA A 58 -2.65 3.61 -11.72
N VAL A 59 -1.39 3.20 -11.88
CA VAL A 59 -0.84 2.04 -11.17
C VAL A 59 -0.52 2.33 -9.71
N SER A 60 0.17 3.43 -9.40
CA SER A 60 0.59 3.73 -8.03
C SER A 60 -0.57 4.04 -7.09
N GLU A 61 -1.62 4.68 -7.60
CA GLU A 61 -2.76 5.09 -6.78
C GLU A 61 -3.76 3.95 -6.55
N SER A 62 -3.79 2.91 -7.40
CA SER A 62 -4.71 1.78 -7.24
C SER A 62 -4.07 0.50 -6.72
N ILE A 63 -2.74 0.35 -6.78
CA ILE A 63 -2.06 -0.85 -6.26
C ILE A 63 -2.33 -1.15 -4.77
N PRO A 64 -2.65 -0.18 -3.87
CA PRO A 64 -3.08 -0.51 -2.52
C PRO A 64 -4.28 -1.44 -2.44
N ALA A 65 -5.07 -1.59 -3.52
CA ALA A 65 -6.12 -2.60 -3.64
C ALA A 65 -5.68 -3.99 -3.21
N LEU A 66 -4.42 -4.37 -3.43
CA LEU A 66 -3.89 -5.67 -3.01
C LEU A 66 -3.94 -5.89 -1.48
N GLY A 67 -4.01 -4.80 -0.71
CA GLY A 67 -4.20 -4.80 0.74
C GLY A 67 -5.61 -5.20 1.20
N TRP A 68 -6.55 -5.50 0.30
CA TRP A 68 -7.91 -5.94 0.67
C TRP A 68 -7.92 -7.16 1.62
N ILE A 69 -6.87 -7.98 1.57
CA ILE A 69 -6.67 -9.14 2.45
C ILE A 69 -6.63 -8.79 3.95
N ALA A 70 -6.39 -7.52 4.29
CA ALA A 70 -6.43 -6.98 5.64
C ALA A 70 -7.72 -6.16 5.93
N VAL A 71 -8.67 -6.11 4.99
CA VAL A 71 -9.89 -5.30 5.08
C VAL A 71 -11.08 -6.19 5.45
N SER A 72 -11.77 -5.81 6.52
CA SER A 72 -13.01 -6.42 6.98
C SER A 72 -13.94 -5.33 7.52
N PRO A 73 -15.27 -5.42 7.34
CA PRO A 73 -16.02 -6.48 6.67
C PRO A 73 -16.29 -6.21 5.18
N LYS A 74 -15.70 -5.17 4.58
CA LYS A 74 -16.04 -4.69 3.24
C LYS A 74 -14.84 -4.65 2.26
N PRO A 75 -14.17 -5.78 1.98
CA PRO A 75 -13.03 -5.80 1.05
C PRO A 75 -13.42 -5.47 -0.40
N GLY A 76 -14.60 -5.87 -0.86
CA GLY A 76 -15.07 -5.57 -2.23
C GLY A 76 -15.21 -4.07 -2.49
N PRO A 77 -15.98 -3.32 -1.67
CA PRO A 77 -16.05 -1.86 -1.76
C PRO A 77 -14.68 -1.17 -1.70
N TYR A 78 -13.76 -1.64 -0.87
CA TYR A 78 -12.40 -1.11 -0.81
C TYR A 78 -11.66 -1.24 -2.15
N VAL A 79 -11.69 -2.41 -2.81
CA VAL A 79 -11.07 -2.57 -4.14
C VAL A 79 -11.76 -1.70 -5.18
N LYS A 80 -13.08 -1.50 -5.07
CA LYS A 80 -13.81 -0.59 -5.96
C LYS A 80 -13.27 0.85 -5.88
N GLU A 81 -13.08 1.37 -4.67
CA GLU A 81 -12.54 2.72 -4.47
C GLU A 81 -11.15 2.87 -5.09
N MET A 82 -10.30 1.84 -4.97
CA MET A 82 -8.99 1.83 -5.62
C MET A 82 -9.09 1.77 -7.16
N ASN A 83 -10.07 1.04 -7.69
CA ASN A 83 -10.36 1.03 -9.14
C ASN A 83 -10.87 2.39 -9.64
N ASP A 84 -11.68 3.09 -8.84
CA ASP A 84 -12.13 4.45 -9.16
C ASP A 84 -10.93 5.41 -9.22
N ALA A 85 -9.94 5.25 -8.34
CA ALA A 85 -8.67 5.99 -8.40
C ALA A 85 -7.86 5.67 -9.67
N ALA A 86 -7.74 4.40 -10.08
CA ALA A 86 -7.16 4.05 -11.39
C ALA A 86 -7.92 4.71 -12.55
N THR A 87 -9.25 4.69 -12.49
CA THR A 87 -10.14 5.24 -13.51
C THR A 87 -9.88 6.72 -13.73
N PHE A 88 -9.65 7.49 -12.66
CA PHE A 88 -9.32 8.91 -12.77
C PHE A 88 -8.11 9.20 -13.68
N TYR A 89 -7.03 8.44 -13.55
CA TYR A 89 -5.82 8.63 -14.36
C TYR A 89 -5.91 7.95 -15.73
N THR A 90 -6.53 6.79 -15.82
CA THR A 90 -6.73 6.09 -17.10
C THR A 90 -7.65 6.85 -18.05
N ASN A 91 -8.63 7.62 -17.53
CA ASN A 91 -9.42 8.54 -18.35
C ASN A 91 -8.55 9.59 -19.06
N ARG A 92 -7.46 10.05 -18.42
CA ARG A 92 -6.49 10.96 -19.05
C ARG A 92 -5.69 10.25 -20.14
N VAL A 93 -5.28 9.01 -19.90
CA VAL A 93 -4.65 8.16 -20.93
C VAL A 93 -5.58 8.00 -22.14
N LEU A 94 -6.85 7.66 -21.91
CA LEU A 94 -7.81 7.55 -23.01
C LEU A 94 -7.98 8.89 -23.74
N LYS A 95 -8.04 10.01 -23.03
CA LYS A 95 -8.13 11.34 -23.66
C LYS A 95 -6.97 11.59 -24.63
N ASP A 96 -5.75 11.25 -24.22
CA ASP A 96 -4.53 11.56 -24.98
C ASP A 96 -4.28 10.55 -26.13
N TYR A 97 -4.73 9.30 -25.98
CA TYR A 97 -4.35 8.20 -26.89
C TYR A 97 -5.47 7.56 -27.71
N LYS A 98 -6.76 7.82 -27.42
CA LYS A 98 -7.90 7.13 -28.06
C LYS A 98 -8.01 7.29 -29.58
N HIS A 99 -7.36 8.30 -30.16
CA HIS A 99 -7.36 8.56 -31.60
C HIS A 99 -5.96 8.49 -32.23
N SER A 100 -4.96 8.03 -31.47
CA SER A 100 -3.56 7.97 -31.92
C SER A 100 -3.01 6.55 -31.81
N ASP A 101 -2.82 6.02 -30.60
CA ASP A 101 -2.25 4.70 -30.36
C ASP A 101 -3.18 3.84 -29.51
N LEU A 102 -3.83 2.88 -30.17
CA LEU A 102 -4.82 1.99 -29.57
C LEU A 102 -4.23 1.04 -28.52
N ARG A 103 -2.91 0.81 -28.51
CA ARG A 103 -2.26 -0.04 -27.49
C ARG A 103 -2.46 0.53 -26.08
N HIS A 104 -2.53 1.85 -25.95
CA HIS A 104 -2.83 2.52 -24.69
C HIS A 104 -4.28 2.31 -24.26
N VAL A 105 -5.21 2.27 -25.23
CA VAL A 105 -6.62 1.97 -24.97
C VAL A 105 -6.77 0.54 -24.47
N ASP A 106 -6.10 -0.41 -25.12
CA ASP A 106 -6.13 -1.82 -24.72
C ASP A 106 -5.43 -2.04 -23.37
N TRP A 107 -4.34 -1.31 -23.10
CA TRP A 107 -3.72 -1.27 -21.78
C TRP A 107 -4.69 -0.79 -20.71
N VAL A 108 -5.44 0.30 -20.94
CA VAL A 108 -6.43 0.81 -19.97
C VAL A 108 -7.49 -0.26 -19.69
N LYS A 109 -8.08 -0.86 -20.73
CA LYS A 109 -9.10 -1.91 -20.59
C LYS A 109 -8.57 -3.09 -19.77
N SER A 110 -7.39 -3.59 -20.15
CA SER A 110 -6.76 -4.74 -19.49
C SER A 110 -6.37 -4.43 -18.05
N TYR A 111 -5.96 -3.19 -17.76
CA TYR A 111 -5.58 -2.79 -16.41
C TYR A 111 -6.78 -2.67 -15.48
N LEU A 112 -7.86 -2.03 -15.93
CA LEU A 112 -9.09 -1.89 -15.14
C LEU A 112 -9.80 -3.24 -14.93
N SER A 113 -9.72 -4.16 -15.91
CA SER A 113 -10.34 -5.48 -15.77
C SER A 113 -9.74 -6.29 -14.62
N ILE A 114 -8.44 -6.12 -14.31
CA ILE A 114 -7.80 -6.77 -13.14
C ILE A 114 -8.58 -6.47 -11.86
N TRP A 115 -8.99 -5.22 -11.66
CA TRP A 115 -9.69 -4.80 -10.44
C TRP A 115 -11.16 -5.21 -10.42
N SER A 116 -11.81 -5.25 -11.58
CA SER A 116 -13.17 -5.79 -11.73
C SER A 116 -13.21 -7.29 -11.43
N GLU A 117 -12.28 -8.07 -11.98
CA GLU A 117 -12.16 -9.51 -11.72
C GLU A 117 -11.77 -9.78 -10.26
N LEU A 118 -10.90 -8.97 -9.67
CA LEU A 118 -10.56 -9.09 -8.25
C LEU A 118 -11.77 -8.83 -7.35
N GLN A 119 -12.61 -7.84 -7.68
CA GLN A 119 -13.87 -7.61 -6.95
C GLN A 119 -14.83 -8.79 -7.07
N ALA A 120 -14.95 -9.38 -8.26
CA ALA A 120 -15.77 -10.58 -8.49
C ALA A 120 -15.26 -11.76 -7.63
N TYR A 121 -13.96 -12.03 -7.67
CA TYR A 121 -13.30 -13.04 -6.84
C TYR A 121 -13.54 -12.83 -5.33
N ILE A 122 -13.38 -11.60 -4.84
CA ILE A 122 -13.63 -11.28 -3.43
C ILE A 122 -15.11 -11.49 -3.09
N LYS A 123 -16.03 -11.07 -3.95
CA LYS A 123 -17.47 -11.23 -3.72
C LYS A 123 -17.85 -12.71 -3.60
N GLU A 124 -17.26 -13.56 -4.44
CA GLU A 124 -17.53 -15.00 -4.48
C GLU A 124 -16.91 -15.76 -3.29
N HIS A 125 -15.65 -15.47 -2.94
CA HIS A 125 -14.91 -16.30 -1.98
C HIS A 125 -14.63 -15.64 -0.63
N HIS A 126 -14.68 -14.31 -0.53
CA HIS A 126 -14.17 -13.53 0.61
C HIS A 126 -15.07 -12.33 0.96
N THR A 127 -16.39 -12.53 0.87
CA THR A 127 -17.39 -11.44 0.88
C THR A 127 -17.24 -10.49 2.07
N THR A 128 -16.95 -11.02 3.26
CA THR A 128 -16.84 -10.27 4.52
C THR A 128 -15.40 -10.13 5.03
N GLY A 129 -14.41 -10.38 4.19
CA GLY A 129 -13.00 -10.42 4.56
C GLY A 129 -12.32 -11.69 4.09
N LEU A 130 -11.00 -11.72 4.21
CA LEU A 130 -10.21 -12.89 3.84
C LEU A 130 -10.66 -14.13 4.63
N THR A 131 -10.89 -15.22 3.90
CA THR A 131 -11.27 -16.50 4.47
C THR A 131 -10.04 -17.31 4.81
N TRP A 132 -9.90 -17.66 6.08
CA TRP A 132 -8.86 -18.55 6.59
C TRP A 132 -9.37 -19.98 6.67
N SER A 133 -8.45 -20.95 6.66
CA SER A 133 -8.79 -22.34 6.93
C SER A 133 -9.43 -22.48 8.32
N LYS A 134 -10.46 -23.31 8.44
CA LYS A 134 -11.07 -23.67 9.73
C LYS A 134 -10.28 -24.74 10.48
N THR A 135 -9.30 -25.35 9.83
CA THR A 135 -8.52 -26.49 10.34
C THR A 135 -7.05 -26.30 10.01
N GLY A 136 -6.17 -27.02 10.70
CA GLY A 136 -4.73 -26.90 10.53
C GLY A 136 -4.08 -25.92 11.52
N PRO A 137 -2.77 -25.70 11.42
CA PRO A 137 -2.03 -24.85 12.35
C PRO A 137 -2.39 -23.36 12.19
N VAL A 138 -2.19 -22.58 13.26
CA VAL A 138 -2.31 -21.12 13.23
C VAL A 138 -1.21 -20.54 12.35
N ALA A 139 -1.56 -19.62 11.45
CA ALA A 139 -0.57 -18.97 10.59
C ALA A 139 0.46 -18.22 11.43
N SER A 140 1.72 -18.35 11.07
CA SER A 140 2.85 -17.66 11.68
C SER A 140 3.87 -17.34 10.61
N THR A 141 4.89 -16.54 10.91
CA THR A 141 5.96 -16.22 9.94
C THR A 141 6.68 -17.45 9.40
N ALA A 142 6.68 -18.57 10.12
CA ALA A 142 7.19 -19.87 9.64
C ALA A 142 6.28 -20.56 8.59
N SER A 143 4.99 -20.20 8.54
CA SER A 143 4.01 -20.76 7.60
C SER A 143 4.30 -20.33 6.15
N THR A 144 4.81 -19.12 5.94
CA THR A 144 5.17 -18.62 4.60
C THR A 144 6.35 -19.40 4.00
N LEU A 145 7.29 -19.87 4.83
CA LEU A 145 8.42 -20.70 4.41
C LEU A 145 7.98 -22.13 4.03
N SER A 146 6.95 -22.64 4.71
CA SER A 146 6.42 -23.99 4.45
C SER A 146 5.63 -24.06 3.14
N VAL A 147 4.88 -23.00 2.80
CA VAL A 147 4.09 -22.92 1.54
C VAL A 147 4.98 -22.70 0.31
N LEU A 148 6.18 -22.11 0.48
CA LEU A 148 7.16 -21.91 -0.59
C LEU A 148 8.07 -23.12 -0.82
N SER A 149 7.96 -24.17 0.01
CA SER A 149 8.72 -25.42 -0.14
C SER A 149 7.89 -26.46 -0.90
N PRO A 150 8.41 -27.08 -1.97
CA PRO A 150 7.70 -28.13 -2.69
C PRO A 150 7.69 -29.44 -1.88
N GLY A 151 6.63 -29.69 -1.11
CA GLY A 151 6.28 -31.01 -0.54
C GLY A 151 7.28 -31.62 0.45
N PRO A 152 6.94 -32.75 1.12
CA PRO A 152 7.80 -33.36 2.12
C PRO A 152 8.97 -34.08 1.44
N GLY A 153 10.05 -33.33 1.23
CA GLY A 153 11.36 -33.89 0.93
C GLY A 153 11.84 -34.75 2.09
N LEU A 154 12.38 -35.91 1.73
CA LEU A 154 13.03 -36.93 2.54
C LEU A 154 13.81 -36.39 3.76
N PRO A 155 13.95 -37.21 4.84
CA PRO A 155 14.72 -36.80 6.02
C PRO A 155 16.12 -36.31 5.61
N PRO A 156 16.63 -35.25 6.25
CA PRO A 156 17.91 -34.66 5.88
C PRO A 156 19.01 -35.74 5.93
N PRO A 157 19.93 -35.79 4.96
CA PRO A 157 21.07 -36.69 5.03
C PRO A 157 21.87 -36.38 6.30
N PRO A 158 22.46 -37.40 6.95
CA PRO A 158 23.24 -37.21 8.16
C PRO A 158 24.37 -36.19 7.92
N PRO A 159 24.70 -35.36 8.92
CA PRO A 159 25.69 -34.31 8.76
C PRO A 159 27.06 -34.93 8.40
N PRO A 160 27.81 -34.33 7.45
CA PRO A 160 29.17 -34.76 7.17
C PRO A 160 30.04 -34.54 8.42
N PRO A 161 31.06 -35.40 8.64
CA PRO A 161 31.96 -35.27 9.78
C PRO A 161 32.68 -33.91 9.75
N PRO A 162 32.94 -33.30 10.92
CA PRO A 162 33.54 -31.97 11.01
C PRO A 162 34.96 -31.96 10.41
N PRO A 163 35.30 -30.97 9.57
CA PRO A 163 36.66 -30.82 9.07
C PRO A 163 37.62 -30.40 10.21
N PRO A 164 38.90 -30.85 10.17
CA PRO A 164 39.92 -30.43 11.13
C PRO A 164 40.14 -28.91 11.05
N GLY A 165 40.12 -28.25 12.21
CA GLY A 165 40.29 -26.80 12.31
C GLY A 165 41.74 -26.33 12.07
N PRO A 166 41.94 -25.23 11.33
CA PRO A 166 43.20 -24.49 11.35
C PRO A 166 43.13 -23.21 12.24
N PRO A 167 44.31 -22.68 12.60
CA PRO A 167 44.58 -21.83 13.78
C PRO A 167 44.15 -20.35 13.63
N PRO A 168 44.18 -19.54 14.71
CA PRO A 168 43.60 -18.21 14.72
C PRO A 168 44.52 -17.19 14.02
N LEU A 169 43.94 -16.07 13.53
CA LEU A 169 44.32 -14.71 13.95
C LEU A 169 43.68 -13.57 13.10
N PHE A 170 43.48 -12.46 13.81
CA PHE A 170 43.37 -11.03 13.46
C PHE A 170 42.02 -10.38 13.07
N GLU A 171 41.63 -9.46 13.97
CA GLU A 171 40.70 -8.34 13.83
C GLU A 171 40.91 -7.48 12.57
N ASN A 172 39.80 -7.04 11.99
CA ASN A 172 39.72 -5.67 11.49
C ASN A 172 38.28 -5.13 11.59
N GLU A 173 38.16 -3.92 12.14
CA GLU A 173 36.91 -3.19 12.30
C GLU A 173 36.34 -2.72 10.96
N GLY A 174 35.01 -2.76 10.83
CA GLY A 174 34.28 -2.25 9.68
C GLY A 174 32.83 -1.92 10.02
N LYS A 175 32.60 -0.63 10.33
CA LYS A 175 31.31 0.06 10.53
C LYS A 175 30.12 -0.54 9.76
N ARG A 176 29.02 -0.80 10.47
CA ARG A 176 27.66 -0.89 9.91
C ARG A 176 26.90 0.40 10.21
N GLU A 177 26.36 1.01 9.17
CA GLU A 177 25.40 2.11 9.26
C GLU A 177 24.01 1.58 9.64
N GLU A 178 23.39 2.26 10.60
CA GLU A 178 22.03 2.03 11.11
C GLU A 178 20.96 2.62 10.15
N PRO A 179 19.89 1.89 9.79
CA PRO A 179 18.72 2.47 9.17
C PRO A 179 17.84 3.15 10.24
N SER A 180 17.72 4.48 10.15
CA SER A 180 16.96 5.33 11.07
C SER A 180 15.56 4.82 11.48
N PRO A 181 15.14 4.98 12.76
CA PRO A 181 13.90 4.42 13.33
C PRO A 181 12.62 5.18 12.96
N SER A 182 12.65 6.05 11.95
CA SER A 182 11.68 7.15 11.84
C SER A 182 10.30 6.78 11.25
N ARG A 183 10.11 5.58 10.67
CA ARG A 183 8.84 5.20 10.00
C ARG A 183 8.09 4.01 10.59
N SER A 184 8.76 3.11 11.30
CA SER A 184 8.07 2.09 12.12
C SER A 184 7.29 2.73 13.27
N ALA A 185 7.73 3.91 13.73
CA ALA A 185 7.00 4.74 14.68
C ALA A 185 5.66 5.25 14.12
N LEU A 186 5.56 5.60 12.83
CA LEU A 186 4.33 6.16 12.25
C LEU A 186 3.18 5.15 12.19
N PHE A 187 3.49 3.89 11.89
CA PHE A 187 2.49 2.81 11.92
C PHE A 187 2.11 2.40 13.34
N ALA A 188 3.06 2.46 14.29
CA ALA A 188 2.75 2.27 15.71
C ALA A 188 1.91 3.42 16.29
N GLN A 189 2.07 4.64 15.79
CA GLN A 189 1.29 5.82 16.22
C GLN A 189 -0.18 5.75 15.77
N LEU A 190 -0.46 5.10 14.64
CA LEU A 190 -1.83 4.97 14.11
C LEU A 190 -2.71 4.00 14.92
N ASN A 191 -2.11 3.07 15.67
CA ASN A 191 -2.82 2.06 16.46
C ASN A 191 -3.10 2.48 17.92
N GLN A 192 -2.98 3.78 18.27
CA GLN A 192 -3.12 4.25 19.67
C GLN A 192 -4.56 4.57 20.12
N GLY A 193 -5.58 4.33 19.30
CA GLY A 193 -7.00 4.47 19.70
C GLY A 193 -7.33 5.82 20.38
N GLU A 194 -8.18 5.80 21.42
CA GLU A 194 -8.62 6.97 22.21
C GLU A 194 -7.48 7.73 22.92
N GLY A 195 -6.27 7.16 22.99
CA GLY A 195 -5.08 7.77 23.62
C GLY A 195 -4.45 8.93 22.85
N ILE A 196 -4.76 9.09 21.56
CA ILE A 196 -4.23 10.16 20.69
C ILE A 196 -4.60 11.56 21.21
N THR A 197 -5.70 11.69 21.94
CA THR A 197 -6.17 12.98 22.47
C THR A 197 -5.39 13.47 23.70
N LYS A 198 -4.65 12.60 24.39
CA LYS A 198 -3.84 12.96 25.58
C LYS A 198 -2.55 13.70 25.23
N GLY A 199 -2.09 13.61 23.99
CA GLY A 199 -0.89 14.30 23.48
C GLY A 199 -1.17 15.67 22.86
N LEU A 200 -2.44 16.07 22.74
CA LEU A 200 -2.82 17.36 22.15
C LEU A 200 -2.71 18.46 23.21
N ARG A 201 -1.96 19.52 22.89
CA ARG A 201 -1.85 20.71 23.74
C ARG A 201 -3.25 21.28 23.99
N HIS A 202 -3.59 21.51 25.25
CA HIS A 202 -4.82 22.20 25.62
C HIS A 202 -4.79 23.64 25.11
N VAL A 203 -5.75 23.99 24.25
CA VAL A 203 -5.90 25.34 23.68
C VAL A 203 -6.64 26.20 24.70
N THR A 204 -5.92 27.10 25.37
CA THR A 204 -6.51 28.06 26.30
C THR A 204 -7.45 29.02 25.56
N ASP A 205 -8.41 29.61 26.28
CA ASP A 205 -9.43 30.47 25.68
C ASP A 205 -8.84 31.65 24.89
N ASP A 206 -7.66 32.14 25.28
CA ASP A 206 -6.93 33.19 24.58
C ASP A 206 -6.48 32.81 23.17
N GLN A 207 -6.36 31.51 22.88
CA GLN A 207 -5.91 30.97 21.58
C GLN A 207 -7.08 30.60 20.66
N LYS A 208 -8.32 30.70 21.15
CA LYS A 208 -9.52 30.43 20.36
C LYS A 208 -9.87 31.67 19.57
N THR A 209 -9.78 31.59 18.24
CA THR A 209 -9.97 32.71 17.31
C THR A 209 -11.36 33.35 17.41
N TYR A 210 -12.37 32.63 17.92
CA TYR A 210 -13.72 33.17 18.15
C TYR A 210 -13.87 33.92 19.49
N LYS A 211 -12.95 33.72 20.44
CA LYS A 211 -12.92 34.42 21.73
C LYS A 211 -11.91 35.56 21.77
N ASN A 212 -10.93 35.57 20.87
CA ASN A 212 -9.90 36.60 20.78
C ASN A 212 -9.83 37.21 19.36
N PRO A 213 -10.59 38.29 19.08
CA PRO A 213 -10.68 38.92 17.75
C PRO A 213 -9.35 39.44 17.19
N SER A 214 -8.38 39.74 18.07
CA SER A 214 -7.04 40.21 17.74
C SER A 214 -6.18 39.17 17.00
N LEU A 215 -6.45 37.87 17.17
CA LEU A 215 -5.76 36.78 16.44
C LEU A 215 -6.14 36.72 14.95
N ARG A 216 -7.25 37.34 14.55
CA ARG A 216 -7.69 37.41 13.14
C ARG A 216 -6.83 38.39 12.31
N ALA A 217 -6.14 39.33 12.96
CA ALA A 217 -5.37 40.37 12.27
C ALA A 217 -3.96 39.94 11.84
N GLN A 218 -3.38 38.88 12.42
CA GLN A 218 -2.02 38.42 12.10
C GLN A 218 -1.92 37.39 10.97
N GLY A 219 -3.03 36.76 10.57
CA GLY A 219 -3.08 35.93 9.38
C GLY A 219 -3.33 36.80 8.15
N GLY A 220 -2.25 37.18 7.45
CA GLY A 220 -2.31 38.02 6.26
C GLY A 220 -3.40 37.59 5.29
N GLN A 221 -4.25 38.54 4.90
CA GLN A 221 -5.26 38.37 3.87
C GLN A 221 -4.57 37.98 2.56
N THR A 222 -4.73 36.73 2.13
CA THR A 222 -4.49 36.39 0.72
C THR A 222 -5.70 36.90 -0.06
N PRO A 223 -5.52 37.75 -1.09
CA PRO A 223 -6.64 38.19 -1.91
C PRO A 223 -7.23 37.00 -2.64
N SER A 224 -8.55 36.82 -2.49
CA SER A 224 -9.32 35.89 -3.33
C SER A 224 -9.22 36.36 -4.79
N PRO A 225 -9.10 35.48 -5.80
CA PRO A 225 -9.13 35.91 -7.19
C PRO A 225 -10.56 36.37 -7.53
N THR A 226 -10.76 37.68 -7.53
CA THR A 226 -11.99 38.32 -7.98
C THR A 226 -12.21 37.99 -9.45
N LYS A 227 -13.37 37.40 -9.77
CA LYS A 227 -13.85 37.24 -11.15
C LYS A 227 -13.93 38.62 -11.81
N SER A 228 -13.06 38.91 -12.77
CA SER A 228 -13.22 40.04 -13.67
C SER A 228 -14.31 39.71 -14.70
N HIS A 229 -15.47 40.35 -14.58
CA HIS A 229 -16.42 40.45 -15.67
C HIS A 229 -15.85 41.40 -16.73
N ALA A 230 -15.51 40.87 -17.89
CA ALA A 230 -15.28 41.66 -19.09
C ALA A 230 -16.64 42.11 -19.66
N PRO A 231 -16.87 43.40 -19.95
CA PRO A 231 -18.06 43.83 -20.65
C PRO A 231 -17.96 43.43 -22.13
N GLY A 232 -19.01 42.78 -22.64
CA GLY A 232 -19.10 42.36 -24.04
C GLY A 232 -19.21 43.54 -25.02
N PRO A 233 -18.96 43.31 -26.32
CA PRO A 233 -18.93 44.36 -27.32
C PRO A 233 -20.35 44.83 -27.65
N ARG A 234 -20.56 46.14 -27.69
CA ARG A 234 -21.74 46.76 -28.32
C ARG A 234 -21.31 47.45 -29.60
N THR A 235 -21.83 46.98 -30.72
CA THR A 235 -22.09 47.73 -31.96
C THR A 235 -23.56 48.17 -31.96
N PRO A 236 -24.01 49.14 -32.78
CA PRO A 236 -23.33 49.82 -33.89
C PRO A 236 -22.90 51.26 -33.60
#